data_AF-A0A4R8EIB6-F1
#
_entry.id   AF-A0A4R8EIB6-F1
#
_cell.length_a   1.000
_cell.length_b   1.000
_cell.length_c   1.000
_cell.angle_alpha   90.00
_cell.angle_beta   90.00
_cell.angle_gamma   90.00
#
_symmetry.space_group_name_H-M   'P 1'
#
loop_
_entity.id
_entity.type
_entity.pdbx_description
1 polymer ?
#
loop_
_entity_poly.entity_id
_entity_poly.type
_entity_poly.pdbx_seq_one_letter_code
_entity_poly.pdbx_strand_id
1 'polypeptide(L)'
;MENIFNQENLEDIQKMIEDKLSSVPGELILCGAVGALLLSSYLNKTGHTQAGSVIGKLSIPIIGIGIAKYQDVLKSAAQSISKAESASDSQQTE
;
A
#
# COMPACT_ATOMS: atom_id res chain seq x y z
N MET A 1 -1.16 34.98 -9.56
CA MET A 1 -1.69 33.73 -8.99
C MET A 1 -0.67 33.24 -8.01
N GLU A 2 -1.05 33.09 -6.74
CA GLU A 2 -0.19 32.52 -5.71
C GLU A 2 0.07 31.05 -6.06
N ASN A 3 1.34 30.67 -6.18
CA ASN A 3 1.70 29.32 -6.58
C ASN A 3 1.56 28.40 -5.37
N ILE A 4 0.48 27.64 -5.34
CA ILE A 4 0.15 26.71 -4.24
C ILE A 4 1.23 25.62 -4.07
N PHE A 5 2.03 25.39 -5.11
CA PHE A 5 3.21 24.52 -5.15
C PHE A 5 4.49 25.25 -4.72
N ASN A 6 4.49 25.91 -3.56
CA ASN A 6 5.73 26.32 -2.90
C ASN A 6 6.26 25.15 -2.05
N GLN A 7 7.58 25.04 -1.96
CA GLN A 7 8.28 23.91 -1.31
C GLN A 7 7.87 23.70 0.16
N GLU A 8 7.60 24.81 0.88
CA GLU A 8 7.09 24.82 2.25
C GLU A 8 5.70 24.18 2.35
N ASN A 9 4.78 24.52 1.44
CA ASN A 9 3.46 23.89 1.37
C ASN A 9 3.53 22.39 1.04
N LEU A 10 4.51 21.97 0.24
CA LEU A 10 4.68 20.55 -0.10
C LEU A 10 5.18 19.74 1.09
N GLU A 11 6.07 20.29 1.91
CA GLU A 11 6.52 19.65 3.16
C GLU A 11 5.37 19.51 4.15
N ASP A 12 4.53 20.53 4.30
CA ASP A 12 3.35 20.46 5.17
C ASP A 12 2.33 19.42 4.69
N ILE A 13 2.08 19.36 3.37
CA ILE A 13 1.21 18.35 2.77
C ILE A 13 1.79 16.94 2.99
N GLN A 14 3.10 16.77 2.79
CA GLN A 14 3.76 15.49 3.01
C GLN A 14 3.62 15.04 4.47
N LYS A 15 3.90 15.95 5.42
CA LYS A 15 3.81 15.66 6.85
C LYS A 15 2.38 15.32 7.27
N MET A 16 1.39 16.03 6.73
CA MET A 16 -0.03 15.73 6.94
C MET A 16 -0.42 14.36 6.38
N ILE A 17 0.08 14.00 5.19
CA ILE A 17 -0.17 12.70 4.57
C ILE A 17 0.47 11.59 5.41
N GLU A 18 1.71 11.77 5.85
CA GLU A 18 2.47 10.80 6.63
C GLU A 18 1.82 10.55 8.00
N ASP A 19 1.38 11.62 8.68
CA ASP A 19 0.65 11.52 9.95
C ASP A 19 -0.65 10.74 9.79
N LYS A 20 -1.44 11.03 8.74
CA LYS A 20 -2.65 10.26 8.44
C LYS A 20 -2.36 8.82 8.06
N LEU A 21 -1.34 8.57 7.23
CA LEU A 21 -0.98 7.22 6.81
C LEU A 21 -0.44 6.39 7.96
N SER A 22 0.29 6.99 8.91
CA SER A 22 0.84 6.30 10.08
C SER A 22 -0.25 5.58 10.88
N SER A 23 -1.44 6.18 10.96
CA SER A 23 -2.60 5.65 11.67
C SER A 23 -3.33 4.50 10.96
N VAL A 24 -3.09 4.28 9.65
CA VAL A 24 -3.83 3.30 8.84
C VAL A 24 -3.02 2.02 8.61
N PRO A 25 -3.48 0.83 9.04
CA PRO A 25 -2.81 -0.44 8.76
C PRO A 25 -2.48 -0.65 7.28
N GLY A 26 -1.32 -1.26 7.00
CA GLY A 26 -0.90 -1.53 5.62
C GLY A 26 -1.87 -2.46 4.87
N GLU A 27 -2.56 -3.39 5.55
CA GLU A 27 -3.60 -4.22 4.91
C GLU A 27 -4.70 -3.36 4.27
N LEU A 28 -5.16 -2.33 4.99
CA LEU A 28 -6.26 -1.49 4.54
C LEU A 28 -5.85 -0.61 3.36
N ILE A 29 -4.58 -0.17 3.33
CA ILE A 29 -4.02 0.56 2.18
C ILE A 29 -3.97 -0.37 0.96
N LEU A 30 -3.49 -1.61 1.11
CA LEU A 30 -3.50 -2.61 0.03
C LEU A 30 -4.91 -2.91 -0.46
N CYS A 31 -5.87 -3.08 0.46
CA CYS A 31 -7.27 -3.33 0.13
C CYS A 31 -7.86 -2.16 -0.68
N GLY A 32 -7.58 -0.93 -0.25
CA GLY A 32 -7.94 0.28 -1.00
C GLY A 32 -7.32 0.32 -2.40
N ALA A 33 -6.06 -0.09 -2.53
CA ALA A 33 -5.38 -0.21 -3.83
C ALA A 33 -6.05 -1.23 -4.77
N VAL A 34 -6.43 -2.40 -4.25
CA VAL A 34 -7.18 -3.41 -5.01
C VAL A 34 -8.55 -2.87 -5.42
N GLY A 35 -9.26 -2.20 -4.50
CA GLY A 35 -10.51 -1.53 -4.80
C GLY A 35 -10.37 -0.48 -5.91
N ALA A 36 -9.31 0.32 -5.88
CA ALA A 36 -9.01 1.32 -6.91
C ALA A 36 -8.73 0.68 -8.28
N LEU A 37 -8.00 -0.45 -8.34
CA LEU A 37 -7.79 -1.19 -9.58
C LEU A 37 -9.10 -1.74 -10.16
N LEU A 38 -9.94 -2.34 -9.31
CA LEU A 38 -11.25 -2.85 -9.73
C LEU A 38 -12.16 -1.71 -10.21
N LEU A 39 -12.18 -0.59 -9.49
CA LEU A 39 -12.91 0.61 -9.89
C LEU A 39 -12.42 1.18 -11.21
N SER A 40 -11.10 1.27 -11.41
CA SER A 40 -10.48 1.69 -12.66
C SER A 40 -10.94 0.81 -13.83
N SER A 41 -10.93 -0.52 -13.64
CA SER A 41 -11.39 -1.48 -14.64
C SER A 41 -12.88 -1.32 -14.97
N TYR A 42 -13.72 -1.13 -13.94
CA TYR A 42 -15.16 -0.88 -14.11
C TYR A 42 -15.44 0.44 -14.87
N LEU A 43 -14.75 1.52 -14.51
CA LEU A 43 -14.88 2.81 -15.18
C LEU A 43 -14.45 2.72 -16.64
N ASN A 44 -13.36 2.00 -16.92
CA ASN A 44 -12.91 1.76 -18.29
C ASN A 44 -13.94 0.97 -19.12
N LYS A 45 -14.60 -0.03 -18.50
CA LYS A 45 -15.68 -0.80 -19.13
C LYS A 45 -16.96 0.00 -19.38
N THR A 46 -17.28 0.97 -18.53
CA THR A 46 -18.50 1.79 -18.65
C THR A 46 -18.32 3.03 -19.53
N GLY A 47 -17.19 3.16 -20.23
CA GLY A 47 -16.90 4.28 -21.13
C GLY A 47 -16.27 5.50 -20.45
N HIS A 48 -16.01 5.45 -19.15
CA HIS A 48 -15.34 6.51 -18.38
C HIS A 48 -13.81 6.35 -18.43
N THR A 49 -13.25 6.29 -19.63
CA THR A 49 -11.83 5.96 -19.90
C THR A 49 -10.84 6.90 -19.20
N GLN A 50 -11.14 8.20 -19.15
CA GLN A 50 -10.27 9.18 -18.47
C GLN A 50 -10.22 8.96 -16.96
N ALA A 51 -11.38 8.85 -16.31
CA ALA A 51 -11.45 8.59 -14.87
C ALA A 51 -10.84 7.24 -14.52
N GLY A 52 -11.11 6.20 -15.32
CA GLY A 52 -10.47 4.89 -15.20
C GLY A 52 -8.95 4.98 -15.28
N SER A 53 -8.40 5.75 -16.23
CA SER A 53 -6.95 5.95 -16.36
C SER A 53 -6.34 6.67 -15.15
N VAL A 54 -6.97 7.74 -14.66
CA VAL A 54 -6.49 8.50 -13.49
C VAL A 54 -6.46 7.63 -12.24
N ILE A 55 -7.57 6.92 -11.95
CA ILE A 55 -7.64 6.04 -10.78
C ILE A 55 -6.67 4.87 -10.92
N GLY A 56 -6.55 4.29 -12.12
CA GLY A 56 -5.58 3.22 -12.37
C GLY A 56 -4.14 3.69 -12.13
N LYS A 57 -3.76 4.87 -12.63
CA LYS A 57 -2.43 5.46 -12.39
C LYS A 57 -2.19 5.76 -10.91
N LEU A 58 -3.22 6.20 -10.18
CA LEU A 58 -3.12 6.49 -8.74
C LEU A 58 -3.00 5.20 -7.90
N SER A 59 -3.55 4.08 -8.37
CA SER A 59 -3.44 2.81 -7.65
C SER A 59 -1.99 2.32 -7.53
N ILE A 60 -1.12 2.60 -8.51
CA ILE A 60 0.30 2.19 -8.50
C ILE A 60 1.06 2.76 -7.29
N PRO A 61 1.10 4.08 -7.05
CA PRO A 61 1.77 4.63 -5.86
C PRO A 61 1.08 4.19 -4.55
N ILE A 62 -0.24 4.02 -4.53
CA ILE A 62 -0.95 3.50 -3.33
C ILE A 62 -0.48 2.08 -2.99
N ILE A 63 -0.32 1.21 -4.00
CA ILE A 63 0.25 -0.14 -3.83
C ILE A 63 1.67 -0.04 -3.28
N GLY A 64 2.51 0.83 -3.84
CA GLY A 64 3.89 1.02 -3.38
C GLY A 64 3.97 1.41 -1.91
N ILE A 65 3.15 2.37 -1.48
CA ILE A 65 3.10 2.81 -0.08
C ILE A 65 2.54 1.71 0.83
N GLY A 66 1.48 1.03 0.38
CA GLY A 66 0.90 -0.09 1.09
C GLY A 66 1.92 -1.19 1.33
N ILE A 67 2.66 -1.61 0.30
CA ILE A 67 3.71 -2.62 0.41
C ILE A 67 4.81 -2.17 1.36
N ALA A 68 5.33 -0.94 1.21
CA ALA A 68 6.37 -0.40 2.08
C ALA A 68 5.98 -0.47 3.56
N LYS A 69 4.73 -0.11 3.87
CA LYS A 69 4.20 -0.20 5.25
C LYS A 69 3.96 -1.65 5.70
N TYR A 70 3.66 -2.55 4.76
CA TYR A 70 3.41 -3.96 5.02
C TYR A 70 4.69 -4.81 5.10
N GLN A 71 5.87 -4.23 4.82
CA GLN A 71 7.14 -4.96 4.83
C GLN A 71 7.47 -5.58 6.19
N ASP A 72 7.20 -4.88 7.29
CA ASP A 72 7.48 -5.41 8.63
C ASP A 72 6.58 -6.60 9.00
N VAL A 73 5.33 -6.57 8.53
CA VAL A 73 4.38 -7.69 8.68
C VAL A 73 4.84 -8.87 7.83
N LEU A 74 5.22 -8.64 6.57
CA LEU A 74 5.74 -9.67 5.67
C LEU A 74 7.04 -10.29 6.22
N LYS A 75 7.93 -9.47 6.79
CA LYS A 75 9.19 -9.92 7.37
C LYS A 75 8.96 -10.75 8.63
N SER A 76 8.03 -10.33 9.49
CA SER A 76 7.62 -11.11 10.67
C SER A 76 6.96 -12.43 10.28
N ALA A 77 6.10 -12.44 9.26
CA ALA A 77 5.49 -13.66 8.74
C ALA A 77 6.55 -14.61 8.15
N ALA A 78 7.49 -14.09 7.35
CA ALA A 78 8.59 -14.88 6.78
C ALA A 78 9.48 -15.52 7.86
N GLN A 79 9.83 -14.77 8.91
CA GLN A 79 10.59 -15.30 10.05
C GLN A 79 9.79 -16.36 10.83
N SER A 80 8.48 -16.17 10.98
CA SER A 80 7.60 -17.13 11.65
C SER A 80 7.55 -18.45 10.89
N ILE A 81 7.50 -18.39 9.55
CA ILE A 81 7.53 -19.56 8.67
C ILE A 81 8.88 -20.27 8.78
N SER A 82 10.02 -19.56 8.66
CA SER A 82 11.35 -20.17 8.81
C SER A 82 11.59 -20.78 10.19
N LYS A 83 11.06 -20.17 11.26
CA LYS A 83 11.18 -20.70 12.62
C LYS A 83 10.33 -21.95 12.83
N ALA A 84 9.15 -22.03 12.21
CA ALA A 84 8.33 -23.25 12.21
C ALA A 84 9.01 -24.41 11.46
N GLU A 85 9.72 -24.11 10.37
CA GLU A 85 10.52 -25.08 9.62
C GLU A 85 11.70 -25.62 10.46
N SER A 86 12.38 -24.74 11.22
CA SER A 86 13.52 -25.12 12.07
C SER A 86 13.12 -25.86 13.36
N ALA A 87 11.88 -25.70 13.83
CA ALA A 87 11.36 -26.41 15.01
C ALA A 87 10.82 -27.81 14.68
N SER A 88 10.55 -28.09 13.40
CA SER A 88 10.06 -29.39 12.95
C SER A 88 11.19 -30.44 12.82
N ASP A 89 12.44 -30.00 12.70
CA ASP A 89 13.63 -30.87 12.53
C ASP A 89 14.21 -31.39 13.86
N SER A 90 13.75 -30.87 15.01
CA SER A 90 14.26 -31.24 16.34
C SER A 90 13.36 -32.21 17.12
N GLN A 91 12.25 -32.69 16.54
CA GLN A 91 11.37 -33.70 17.16
C GLN A 91 11.53 -35.12 16.58
N GLN A 92 12.52 -35.38 15.72
CA GLN A 92 12.76 -36.70 15.14
C GLN A 92 13.95 -37.49 15.76
N THR A 93 14.53 -37.00 16.86
CA THR A 93 15.60 -37.70 17.60
C THR A 93 15.33 -37.76 19.10
N GLU A 94 14.28 -38.49 19.48
CA GLU A 94 14.22 -39.21 20.77
C GLU A 94 13.63 -40.60 20.55
#